data_AF-A0A948HPQ9-F1
#
_entry.id   AF-A0A948HPQ9-F1
#
_cell.length_a   1.000
_cell.length_b   1.000
_cell.length_c   1.000
_cell.angle_alpha   90.00
_cell.angle_beta   90.00
_cell.angle_gamma   90.00
#
_symmetry.space_group_name_H-M   'P 1'
#
loop_
_entity.id
_entity.type
_entity.pdbx_description
1 polymer ?
#
loop_
_entity_poly.entity_id
_entity_poly.type
_entity_poly.pdbx_seq_one_letter_code
_entity_poly.pdbx_strand_id
1 'polypeptide(L)'
;MMCFKLPKLVVETPPVPVERAQISGADLRALLQAKFPNCQNIYISDGDEELLYLCDIADIQAMLKADDTNRAQYKKAVYDCDDFAYRLFGQFNTEAWGGFVIGVMWTEIHAMVWALDCNLDFFY
;
A
#
# COMPACT_ATOMS: atom_id res chain seq x y z
N MET A 1 24.51 24.41 -21.43
CA MET A 1 23.46 23.61 -20.77
C MET A 1 24.15 22.78 -19.70
N MET A 2 24.08 23.19 -18.43
CA MET A 2 24.68 22.45 -17.31
C MET A 2 23.71 21.35 -16.87
N CYS A 3 24.03 20.09 -17.13
CA CYS A 3 23.33 18.96 -16.52
C CYS A 3 23.82 18.83 -15.06
N PHE A 4 22.94 19.11 -14.10
CA PHE A 4 23.17 18.76 -12.71
C PHE A 4 23.16 17.23 -12.60
N LYS A 5 24.32 16.63 -12.29
CA LYS A 5 24.37 15.24 -11.80
C LYS A 5 23.87 15.26 -10.37
N LEU A 6 22.57 15.03 -10.18
CA LEU A 6 22.03 14.78 -8.85
C LEU A 6 22.75 13.55 -8.28
N PRO A 7 23.19 13.58 -7.01
CA PRO A 7 23.71 12.40 -6.35
C PRO A 7 22.64 11.30 -6.44
N LYS A 8 23.07 10.11 -6.87
CA LYS A 8 22.20 8.95 -6.92
C LYS A 8 21.75 8.67 -5.48
N LEU A 9 20.50 8.99 -5.15
CA LEU A 9 19.94 8.65 -3.85
C LEU A 9 20.07 7.12 -3.73
N VAL A 10 20.80 6.66 -2.72
CA VAL A 10 20.83 5.22 -2.39
C VAL A 10 19.48 4.94 -1.74
N VAL A 11 18.50 4.61 -2.57
CA VAL A 11 17.24 4.04 -2.10
C VAL A 11 17.54 2.56 -1.88
N GLU A 12 17.45 2.09 -0.65
CA GLU A 12 17.50 0.67 -0.37
C GLU A 12 16.39 0.01 -1.20
N THR A 13 16.75 -0.98 -2.01
CA THR A 13 15.76 -1.66 -2.84
C THR A 13 14.72 -2.30 -1.92
N PRO A 14 13.42 -2.00 -2.09
CA PRO A 14 12.38 -2.63 -1.29
C PRO A 14 12.54 -4.16 -1.37
N PRO A 15 12.31 -4.88 -0.26
CA PRO A 15 12.32 -6.33 -0.29
C PRO A 15 11.27 -6.82 -1.30
N VAL A 16 11.58 -7.92 -1.98
CA VAL A 16 10.64 -8.59 -2.89
C VAL A 16 9.69 -9.42 -2.03
N PRO A 17 8.36 -9.18 -2.08
CA PRO A 17 7.39 -9.96 -1.32
C PRO A 17 7.33 -11.39 -1.85
N VAL A 18 6.97 -12.34 -0.98
CA VAL A 18 6.75 -13.72 -1.39
C VAL A 18 5.26 -13.97 -1.54
N GLU A 19 4.83 -14.39 -2.72
CA GLU A 19 3.46 -14.85 -2.92
C GLU A 19 3.18 -16.10 -2.06
N ARG A 20 2.15 -16.00 -1.21
CA ARG A 20 1.72 -17.08 -0.30
C ARG A 20 0.35 -17.64 -0.67
N ALA A 21 -0.53 -16.77 -1.13
CA ALA A 21 -1.91 -17.11 -1.49
C ALA A 21 -2.44 -16.13 -2.53
N GLN A 22 -3.61 -16.44 -3.06
CA GLN A 22 -4.34 -15.61 -3.99
C GLN A 22 -5.76 -15.37 -3.49
N ILE A 23 -6.33 -14.24 -3.85
CA ILE A 23 -7.73 -13.89 -3.59
C ILE A 23 -8.34 -13.27 -4.84
N SER A 24 -9.58 -13.61 -5.16
CA SER A 24 -10.30 -12.96 -6.25
C SER A 24 -10.70 -11.53 -5.86
N GLY A 25 -10.84 -10.63 -6.82
CA GLY A 25 -11.37 -9.28 -6.55
C GLY A 25 -12.77 -9.32 -5.92
N ALA A 26 -13.63 -10.26 -6.34
CA ALA A 26 -14.95 -10.47 -5.76
C ALA A 26 -14.89 -10.86 -4.26
N ASP A 27 -14.02 -11.81 -3.90
CA ASP A 27 -13.84 -12.23 -2.50
C ASP A 27 -13.22 -11.11 -1.66
N LEU A 28 -12.25 -10.37 -2.22
CA LEU A 28 -11.68 -9.20 -1.56
C LEU A 28 -12.76 -8.14 -1.29
N ARG A 29 -13.62 -7.86 -2.27
CA ARG A 29 -14.75 -6.93 -2.08
C ARG A 29 -15.67 -7.39 -0.96
N ALA A 30 -16.02 -8.67 -0.94
CA ALA A 30 -16.87 -9.25 0.11
C ALA A 30 -16.21 -9.13 1.50
N LEU A 31 -14.91 -9.41 1.61
CA LEU A 31 -14.14 -9.22 2.85
C LEU A 31 -14.12 -7.75 3.30
N LEU A 32 -13.86 -6.83 2.37
CA LEU A 32 -13.84 -5.39 2.67
C LEU A 32 -15.21 -4.87 3.12
N GLN A 33 -16.28 -5.31 2.47
CA GLN A 33 -17.65 -4.95 2.86
C GLN A 33 -18.02 -5.52 4.24
N ALA A 34 -17.60 -6.75 4.54
CA ALA A 34 -17.83 -7.35 5.85
C ALA A 34 -17.02 -6.66 6.96
N LYS A 35 -15.77 -6.28 6.68
CA LYS A 35 -14.87 -5.61 7.62
C LYS A 35 -15.28 -4.15 7.86
N PHE A 36 -15.71 -3.46 6.82
CA PHE A 36 -16.05 -2.03 6.83
C PHE A 36 -17.48 -1.81 6.32
N PRO A 37 -18.51 -2.23 7.08
CA PRO A 37 -19.91 -2.21 6.62
C PRO A 37 -20.45 -0.80 6.36
N ASN A 38 -19.82 0.23 6.93
CA ASN A 38 -20.20 1.63 6.74
C ASN A 38 -19.37 2.33 5.66
N CYS A 39 -18.45 1.61 4.99
CA CYS A 39 -17.66 2.18 3.90
C CYS A 39 -18.58 2.46 2.71
N GLN A 40 -18.69 3.74 2.33
CA GLN A 40 -19.58 4.15 1.24
C GLN A 40 -19.08 3.67 -0.13
N ASN A 41 -17.76 3.62 -0.31
CA ASN A 41 -17.14 3.33 -1.61
C ASN A 41 -15.96 2.37 -1.45
N ILE A 42 -16.00 1.25 -2.17
CA ILE A 42 -14.91 0.28 -2.27
C ILE A 42 -14.56 0.12 -3.75
N TYR A 43 -13.32 0.46 -4.10
CA TYR A 43 -12.79 0.35 -5.45
C TYR A 43 -11.63 -0.66 -5.47
N ILE A 44 -11.67 -1.59 -6.42
CA ILE A 44 -10.60 -2.56 -6.67
C ILE A 44 -10.13 -2.28 -8.10
N SER A 45 -8.86 -1.94 -8.26
CA SER A 45 -8.30 -1.45 -9.52
C SER A 45 -8.40 -2.49 -10.65
N ASP A 46 -8.07 -3.74 -10.33
CA ASP A 46 -8.00 -4.83 -11.31
C ASP A 46 -9.38 -5.49 -11.56
N GLY A 47 -10.42 -5.05 -10.85
CA GLY A 47 -11.77 -5.58 -10.99
C GLY A 47 -12.03 -6.86 -10.21
N ASP A 48 -13.25 -7.40 -10.34
CA ASP A 48 -13.73 -8.50 -9.49
C ASP A 48 -13.30 -9.89 -9.99
N GLU A 49 -12.96 -10.03 -11.28
CA GLU A 49 -12.60 -11.32 -11.91
C GLU A 49 -11.11 -11.66 -11.81
N GLU A 50 -10.26 -10.69 -11.47
CA GLU A 50 -8.81 -10.86 -11.40
C GLU A 50 -8.37 -11.50 -10.09
N LEU A 51 -7.25 -12.24 -10.15
CA LEU A 51 -6.59 -12.82 -8.99
C LEU A 51 -5.51 -11.86 -8.48
N LEU A 52 -5.60 -11.54 -7.19
CA LEU A 52 -4.68 -10.69 -6.46
C LEU A 52 -3.82 -11.53 -5.53
N TYR A 53 -2.59 -11.09 -5.28
CA TYR A 53 -1.60 -11.81 -4.49
C TYR A 53 -1.63 -11.39 -3.01
N LEU A 54 -1.38 -12.36 -2.13
CA LEU A 54 -1.22 -12.15 -0.70
C LEU A 54 0.19 -12.58 -0.28
N CYS A 55 0.77 -11.83 0.65
CA CYS A 55 2.08 -12.11 1.26
C CYS A 55 1.95 -12.27 2.78
N ASP A 56 3.04 -12.67 3.44
CA ASP A 56 3.09 -12.65 4.90
C ASP A 56 3.18 -11.21 5.40
N ILE A 57 2.61 -10.94 6.58
CA ILE A 57 2.77 -9.65 7.25
C ILE A 57 4.25 -9.24 7.46
N ALA A 58 5.15 -10.23 7.55
CA ALA A 58 6.59 -10.00 7.66
C ALA A 58 7.17 -9.29 6.43
N ASP A 59 6.65 -9.54 5.22
CA ASP A 59 7.10 -8.89 3.99
C ASP A 59 6.69 -7.41 3.98
N ILE A 60 5.44 -7.12 4.37
CA ILE A 60 4.93 -5.75 4.54
C ILE A 60 5.78 -4.99 5.57
N GLN A 61 6.06 -5.61 6.73
CA GLN A 61 6.91 -5.00 7.76
C GLN A 61 8.35 -4.77 7.28
N ALA A 62 8.89 -5.68 6.46
CA ALA A 62 10.23 -5.51 5.89
C ALA A 62 10.26 -4.32 4.92
N MET A 63 9.22 -4.15 4.09
CA MET A 63 9.07 -2.97 3.25
C MET A 63 8.99 -1.69 4.07
N LEU A 64 8.16 -1.65 5.12
CA LEU A 64 8.00 -0.47 5.97
C LEU A 64 9.28 -0.07 6.70
N LYS A 65 10.19 -1.01 6.98
CA LYS A 65 11.51 -0.73 7.55
C LYS A 65 12.46 -0.09 6.53
N ALA A 66 12.32 -0.42 5.25
CA ALA A 66 13.12 0.14 4.17
C ALA A 66 12.55 1.48 3.65
N ASP A 67 11.26 1.72 3.86
CA ASP A 67 10.58 2.96 3.49
C ASP A 67 11.12 4.17 4.27
N ASP A 68 11.23 5.29 3.56
CA ASP A 68 11.74 6.55 4.10
C ASP A 68 10.69 7.67 4.14
N THR A 69 9.41 7.35 3.94
CA THR A 69 8.31 8.31 3.93
C THR A 69 8.24 9.10 5.24
N ASN A 70 8.58 8.47 6.36
CA ASN A 70 8.66 9.09 7.68
C ASN A 70 9.78 10.13 7.85
N ARG A 71 10.67 10.31 6.86
CA ARG A 71 11.70 11.37 6.90
C ARG A 71 11.13 12.77 6.69
N ALA A 72 9.98 12.88 6.03
CA ALA A 72 9.31 14.14 5.84
C ALA A 72 8.61 14.59 7.14
N GLN A 73 8.62 15.89 7.42
CA GLN A 73 7.91 16.45 8.56
C GLN A 73 6.45 16.69 8.20
N TYR A 74 5.53 16.21 9.05
CA TYR A 74 4.10 16.52 8.93
C TYR A 74 3.84 18.03 8.97
N LYS A 75 3.05 18.51 8.01
CA LYS A 75 2.59 19.89 7.92
C LYS A 75 1.12 19.89 7.55
N LYS A 76 0.27 20.26 8.50
CA LYS A 76 -1.19 20.31 8.28
C LYS A 76 -1.54 21.04 6.98
N ALA A 77 -2.36 20.41 6.13
CA ALA A 77 -2.83 20.90 4.83
C ALA A 77 -1.76 21.20 3.76
N VAL A 78 -0.51 20.79 3.98
CA VAL A 78 0.61 20.98 3.02
C VAL A 78 1.35 19.67 2.77
N TYR A 79 1.48 18.87 3.81
CA TYR A 79 2.08 17.55 3.80
C TYR A 79 1.48 16.76 4.97
N ASP A 80 0.20 16.38 4.84
CA ASP A 80 -0.58 15.70 5.86
C ASP A 80 -0.89 14.24 5.50
N CYS A 81 -1.86 13.61 6.19
CA CYS A 81 -1.96 12.15 6.24
C CYS A 81 -2.19 11.51 4.87
N ASP A 82 -2.89 12.18 3.96
CA ASP A 82 -3.10 11.72 2.59
C ASP A 82 -1.81 11.80 1.76
N ASP A 83 -1.00 12.84 1.94
CA ASP A 83 0.33 12.92 1.31
C ASP A 83 1.25 11.77 1.77
N PHE A 84 1.27 11.49 3.08
CA PHE A 84 2.01 10.34 3.62
C PHE A 84 1.46 9.02 3.08
N ALA A 85 0.14 8.84 3.06
CA ALA A 85 -0.49 7.62 2.59
C ALA A 85 -0.19 7.37 1.10
N TYR A 86 -0.30 8.38 0.25
CA TYR A 86 0.02 8.24 -1.18
C TYR A 86 1.51 8.06 -1.43
N ARG A 87 2.38 8.75 -0.67
CA ARG A 87 3.83 8.53 -0.80
C ARG A 87 4.20 7.10 -0.44
N LEU A 88 3.67 6.58 0.67
CA LEU A 88 3.92 5.21 1.10
C LEU A 88 3.32 4.19 0.10
N PHE A 89 2.08 4.41 -0.35
CA PHE A 89 1.46 3.58 -1.37
C PHE A 89 2.27 3.55 -2.68
N GLY A 90 2.87 4.68 -3.06
CA GLY A 90 3.78 4.76 -4.21
C GLY A 90 5.01 3.86 -4.08
N GLN A 91 5.48 3.56 -2.87
CA GLN A 91 6.58 2.62 -2.67
C GLN A 91 6.16 1.15 -2.88
N PHE A 92 4.88 0.85 -2.71
CA PHE A 92 4.30 -0.45 -3.05
C PHE A 92 3.95 -0.56 -4.54
N ASN A 93 3.89 0.55 -5.28
CA ASN A 93 3.63 0.53 -6.72
C ASN A 93 4.91 0.31 -7.54
N THR A 94 5.57 -0.82 -7.30
CA THR A 94 6.78 -1.26 -8.01
C THR A 94 6.54 -2.61 -8.68
N GLU A 95 7.39 -2.99 -9.64
CA GLU A 95 7.28 -4.28 -10.35
C GLU A 95 7.24 -5.48 -9.40
N ALA A 96 7.97 -5.42 -8.28
CA ALA A 96 8.02 -6.51 -7.29
C ALA A 96 6.75 -6.63 -6.44
N TRP A 97 6.00 -5.54 -6.27
CA TRP A 97 4.84 -5.45 -5.40
C TRP A 97 3.52 -5.35 -6.18
N GLY A 98 3.58 -5.27 -7.51
CA GLY A 98 2.42 -5.25 -8.38
C GLY A 98 1.53 -6.47 -8.17
N GLY A 99 0.23 -6.23 -8.01
CA GLY A 99 -0.77 -7.27 -7.80
C GLY A 99 -0.95 -7.75 -6.36
N PHE A 100 -0.10 -7.33 -5.41
CA PHE A 100 -0.35 -7.63 -3.99
C PHE A 100 -1.47 -6.76 -3.42
N VAL A 101 -2.28 -7.32 -2.53
CA VAL A 101 -3.44 -6.63 -1.92
C VAL A 101 -2.98 -5.56 -0.92
N ILE A 102 -2.74 -4.37 -1.44
CA ILE A 102 -2.39 -3.16 -0.71
C ILE A 102 -3.25 -2.03 -1.25
N GLY A 103 -3.72 -1.15 -0.36
CA GLY A 103 -4.59 -0.05 -0.73
C GLY A 103 -4.44 1.17 0.16
N VAL A 104 -5.19 2.21 -0.19
CA VAL A 104 -5.32 3.43 0.61
C VAL A 104 -6.74 3.49 1.15
N MET A 105 -6.88 3.86 2.41
CA MET A 105 -8.16 4.10 3.08
C MET A 105 -8.27 5.56 3.50
N TRP A 106 -9.47 6.12 3.30
CA TRP A 106 -9.83 7.47 3.68
C TRP A 106 -10.95 7.43 4.72
N THR A 107 -10.78 8.20 5.78
CA THR A 107 -11.78 8.48 6.81
C THR A 107 -12.10 9.98 6.80
N GLU A 108 -13.04 10.42 7.63
CA GLU A 108 -13.37 11.85 7.73
C GLU A 108 -12.22 12.74 8.19
N ILE A 109 -11.22 12.17 8.89
CA ILE A 109 -10.16 12.93 9.56
C ILE A 109 -8.74 12.42 9.26
N HIS A 110 -8.61 11.35 8.47
CA HIS A 110 -7.33 10.67 8.26
C HIS A 110 -7.30 9.85 6.97
N ALA A 111 -6.13 9.70 6.39
CA ALA A 111 -5.84 8.75 5.31
C ALA A 111 -4.65 7.85 5.71
N MET A 112 -4.71 6.58 5.34
CA MET A 112 -3.70 5.57 5.70
C MET A 112 -3.56 4.50 4.61
N VAL A 113 -2.42 3.82 4.58
CA VAL A 113 -2.24 2.61 3.76
C VAL A 113 -2.72 1.41 4.56
N TRP A 114 -3.34 0.44 3.89
CA TRP A 114 -3.70 -0.85 4.47
C TRP A 114 -3.20 -1.99 3.58
N ALA A 115 -3.03 -3.16 4.16
CA ALA A 115 -2.68 -4.38 3.45
C ALA A 115 -3.46 -5.58 4.01
N LEU A 116 -3.64 -6.60 3.18
CA LEU A 116 -4.21 -7.90 3.57
C LEU A 116 -3.12 -8.96 3.51
N ASP A 117 -2.90 -9.67 4.61
CA ASP A 117 -1.94 -10.77 4.64
C ASP A 117 -2.56 -12.09 4.14
N CYS A 118 -1.73 -13.13 4.00
CA CYS A 118 -2.18 -14.44 3.55
C CYS A 118 -3.08 -15.20 4.54
N ASN A 119 -3.25 -14.70 5.77
CA ASN A 119 -4.20 -15.22 6.77
C ASN A 119 -5.53 -14.45 6.73
N LEU A 120 -5.68 -13.51 5.79
CA LEU A 120 -6.81 -12.59 5.67
C LEU A 120 -6.93 -11.62 6.86
N ASP A 121 -5.81 -11.34 7.52
CA ASP A 121 -5.70 -10.33 8.55
C ASP A 121 -5.36 -8.96 7.93
N PHE A 122 -6.07 -7.94 8.41
CA PHE A 122 -5.87 -6.56 7.98
C PHE A 122 -4.77 -5.90 8.79
N PHE A 123 -3.88 -5.19 8.09
CA PHE A 123 -2.87 -4.32 8.69
C PHE A 123 -3.08 -2.88 8.22
N TYR A 124 -3.11 -1.93 9.16
CA TYR A 124 -3.26 -0.49 8.93
C TYR A 124 -2.77 0.32 10.14
#